data_AF-A0A6A0QW52-F1
#
_entry.id   AF-A0A6A0QW52-F1
#
_cell.length_a   1.000
_cell.length_b   1.000
_cell.length_c   1.000
_cell.angle_alpha   90.00
_cell.angle_beta   90.00
_cell.angle_gamma   90.00
#
_symmetry.space_group_name_H-M   'P 1'
#
loop_
_entity.id
_entity.type
_entity.pdbx_description
1 polymer ?
#
loop_
_entity_poly.entity_id
_entity_poly.type
_entity_poly.pdbx_seq_one_letter_code
_entity_poly.pdbx_strand_id
1 'polypeptide(L)' 'MATVKAWLIGLGIFLYFAVATALLPSRILTGPLSSADRVVQDLVTVVVWGFFLVLGLWSLRMSQKRGWM' A
#
# COMPACT_ATOMS: atom_id res chain seq x y z
N MET A 1 -19.95 10.24 -17.28
CA MET A 1 -19.98 9.49 -16.02
C MET A 1 -18.81 8.52 -15.84
N ALA A 2 -18.32 7.85 -16.90
CA ALA A 2 -17.18 6.91 -16.82
C ALA A 2 -15.87 7.55 -16.31
N THR A 3 -15.55 8.78 -16.76
CA THR A 3 -14.30 9.47 -16.42
C THR A 3 -14.18 9.80 -14.93
N VAL A 4 -15.25 10.31 -14.31
CA VAL A 4 -15.28 10.66 -12.88
C VAL A 4 -15.05 9.42 -12.01
N LYS A 5 -15.62 8.28 -12.42
CA LYS A 5 -15.45 6.99 -11.73
C LYS A 5 -14.00 6.52 -11.80
N ALA A 6 -13.36 6.63 -12.97
CA ALA A 6 -11.95 6.27 -13.14
C ALA A 6 -11.01 7.12 -12.28
N TRP A 7 -11.26 8.43 -12.18
CA TRP A 7 -10.50 9.33 -11.31
C TRP A 7 -10.66 8.98 -9.82
N LEU A 8 -11.86 8.65 -9.35
CA LEU A 8 -12.09 8.21 -7.97
C LEU A 8 -11.38 6.89 -7.65
N ILE A 9 -11.37 5.94 -8.59
CA ILE A 9 -10.67 4.66 -8.42
C ILE A 9 -9.16 4.91 -8.41
N GLY A 10 -8.63 5.72 -9.33
CA GLY A 10 -7.21 6.09 -9.37
C GLY A 10 -6.76 6.82 -8.11
N LEU A 11 -7.56 7.77 -7.61
CA LEU A 11 -7.30 8.47 -6.35
C LEU A 11 -7.32 7.49 -5.16
N GLY A 12 -8.25 6.54 -5.14
CA GLY A 12 -8.32 5.51 -4.10
C GLY A 12 -7.09 4.60 -4.11
N ILE A 13 -6.61 4.20 -5.28
CA ILE A 13 -5.38 3.39 -5.43
C ILE A 13 -4.15 4.20 -5.01
N PHE A 14 -4.08 5.48 -5.40
CA PHE A 14 -3.00 6.37 -5.02
C PHE A 14 -2.95 6.60 -3.50
N LEU A 15 -4.09 6.89 -2.87
CA LEU A 15 -4.20 7.06 -1.42
C LEU A 15 -3.88 5.76 -0.68
N TYR A 16 -4.35 4.62 -1.18
CA TYR A 16 -3.97 3.31 -0.65
C TYR A 16 -2.45 3.14 -0.70
N PHE A 17 -1.82 3.37 -1.85
CA PHE A 17 -0.37 3.26 -2.00
C PHE A 17 0.37 4.21 -1.07
N ALA A 18 0.00 5.49 -1.03
CA ALA A 18 0.63 6.50 -0.20
C ALA A 18 0.53 6.16 1.30
N VAL A 19 -0.63 5.73 1.78
CA VAL A 19 -0.82 5.36 3.19
C VAL A 19 -0.10 4.05 3.50
N ALA A 20 -0.21 3.06 2.63
CA ALA A 20 0.37 1.73 2.81
C ALA A 20 1.91 1.72 2.75
N THR A 21 2.51 2.54 1.89
CA THR A 21 3.96 2.56 1.68
C THR A 21 4.65 3.63 2.52
N ALA A 22 4.01 4.77 2.82
CA ALA A 22 4.64 5.82 3.62
C ALA A 22 4.17 5.81 5.08
N LEU A 23 2.87 5.68 5.34
CA LEU A 23 2.32 5.96 6.68
C LEU A 23 2.41 4.75 7.61
N LEU A 24 2.11 3.56 7.09
CA LEU A 24 2.05 2.32 7.85
C LEU A 24 3.41 1.84 8.35
N PRO A 25 4.47 1.79 7.50
CA PRO A 25 5.82 1.42 7.93
C PRO A 25 6.36 2.42 8.95
N SER A 26 6.13 3.72 8.73
CA SER A 26 6.55 4.78 9.65
C SER A 26 5.92 4.62 11.03
N ARG A 27 4.61 4.29 11.12
CA ARG A 27 3.93 4.05 12.39
C ARG A 27 4.35 2.76 13.08
N ILE A 28 4.64 1.72 12.30
CA ILE A 28 5.13 0.44 12.82
C ILE A 28 6.53 0.61 13.42
N LEU A 29 7.42 1.32 12.72
CA LEU A 29 8.79 1.62 13.15
C LEU A 29 8.84 2.56 14.37
N THR A 30 7.98 3.58 14.42
CA THR A 30 7.96 4.56 15.52
C THR A 30 7.18 4.12 16.75
N GLY A 31 6.33 3.09 16.64
CA GLY A 31 5.53 2.57 17.75
C GLY A 31 6.08 1.25 18.28
N PRO A 32 5.42 0.12 17.98
CA PRO A 32 5.65 -1.17 18.65
C PRO A 32 7.04 -1.77 18.39
N LEU A 33 7.70 -1.40 17.30
CA LEU A 33 9.04 -1.90 16.97
C LEU A 33 10.16 -0.90 17.26
N SER A 34 9.86 0.26 17.86
CA SER A 34 10.86 1.31 18.14
C SER A 34 12.01 0.84 19.03
N SER A 35 11.76 -0.13 19.92
CA SER A 35 12.74 -0.75 20.81
C SER A 35 13.28 -2.10 20.32
N ALA A 36 12.82 -2.58 19.17
CA ALA A 36 13.28 -3.84 18.60
C ALA A 36 14.62 -3.69 17.89
N ASP A 37 15.31 -4.82 17.71
CA ASP A 37 16.59 -4.87 17.01
C ASP A 37 16.46 -4.37 15.56
N ARG A 38 17.50 -3.71 15.05
CA ARG A 38 17.50 -3.04 13.75
C ARG A 38 17.23 -4.01 12.60
N VAL A 39 17.73 -5.23 12.72
CA VAL A 39 17.48 -6.32 11.76
C VAL A 39 16.00 -6.67 11.70
N VAL A 40 15.32 -6.70 12.85
CA VAL A 40 13.88 -6.99 12.92
C VAL A 40 13.07 -5.84 12.33
N GLN A 41 13.44 -4.59 12.61
CA GLN A 41 12.82 -3.41 12.01
C GLN A 41 12.91 -3.41 10.49
N ASP A 42 14.09 -3.70 9.93
CA ASP A 42 14.30 -3.76 8.48
C ASP A 42 13.49 -4.89 7.84
N LEU A 43 13.49 -6.07 8.45
CA LEU A 43 12.77 -7.24 7.93
C LEU A 43 11.26 -7.03 7.94
N VAL A 44 10.71 -6.47 9.03
CA VAL A 44 9.28 -6.10 9.09
C VAL A 44 8.96 -5.03 8.06
N THR A 45 9.82 -4.02 7.89
CA THR A 45 9.61 -2.94 6.92
C THR A 45 9.53 -3.49 5.49
N VAL A 46 10.46 -4.37 5.12
CA VAL A 46 10.49 -5.03 3.80
C VAL A 46 9.25 -5.90 3.60
N VAL A 47 8.84 -6.67 4.61
CA VAL A 47 7.64 -7.51 4.53
C VAL A 47 6.37 -6.67 4.37
N VAL A 48 6.22 -5.59 5.16
CA VAL A 48 5.07 -4.68 5.08
C VAL A 48 5.03 -4.03 3.70
N TRP A 49 6.15 -3.47 3.23
CA TRP A 49 6.24 -2.88 1.89
C TRP A 49 5.88 -3.88 0.79
N GLY A 50 6.50 -5.07 0.81
CA GLY A 50 6.27 -6.10 -0.19
C GLY A 50 4.82 -6.57 -0.21
N PHE A 51 4.21 -6.79 0.96
CA PHE A 51 2.81 -7.19 1.09
C PHE A 51 1.85 -6.15 0.49
N PHE A 52 2.03 -4.88 0.84
CA PHE A 52 1.18 -3.80 0.32
C PHE A 52 1.38 -3.56 -1.18
N LEU A 53 2.60 -3.70 -1.68
CA LEU A 53 2.89 -3.60 -3.11
C LEU A 53 2.21 -4.74 -3.90
N VAL A 54 2.28 -5.97 -3.41
CA VAL A 54 1.59 -7.13 -4.01
C VAL A 54 0.08 -6.96 -3.98
N LEU A 55 -0.49 -6.52 -2.86
CA LEU A 55 -1.93 -6.21 -2.76
C LEU A 55 -2.36 -5.10 -3.72
N GLY A 56 -1.55 -4.06 -3.85
CA GLY A 56 -1.79 -2.96 -4.80
C GLY A 56 -1.80 -3.44 -6.24
N LEU A 57 -0.80 -4.24 -6.64
CA LEU A 57 -0.73 -4.86 -7.97
C LEU A 57 -1.90 -5.80 -8.23
N TRP A 58 -2.29 -6.60 -7.24
CA TRP A 58 -3.43 -7.50 -7.35
C TRP A 58 -4.75 -6.73 -7.52
N SER A 59 -4.93 -5.66 -6.75
CA SER A 59 -6.09 -4.78 -6.84
C SER A 59 -6.18 -4.10 -8.20
N LEU A 60 -5.06 -3.59 -8.73
CA LEU A 60 -4.94 -3.05 -10.08
C LEU A 60 -5.28 -4.09 -11.15
N ARG A 61 -4.75 -5.31 -11.01
CA ARG A 61 -5.05 -6.40 -11.94
C ARG A 61 -6.53 -6.76 -11.91
N MET A 62 -7.16 -6.70 -10.75
CA MET A 62 -8.59 -6.98 -10.60
C MET A 62 -9.46 -5.85 -11.16
N SER A 63 -9.04 -4.59 -11.04
CA SER A 63 -9.74 -3.45 -11.65
C SER A 63 -9.65 -3.48 -13.17
N GLN A 64 -8.49 -3.84 -13.73
CA GLN A 64 -8.30 -4.06 -15.16
C GLN A 64 -9.18 -5.21 -15.69
N LYS A 65 -9.22 -6.36 -15.01
CA LYS A 65 -10.07 -7.50 -15.39
C LYS A 65 -11.56 -7.18 -15.40
N ARG A 66 -11.99 -6.22 -14.59
CA ARG A 66 -13.40 -5.80 -14.52
C ARG A 66 -13.76 -4.72 -15.55
N GLY A 67 -12.83 -4.29 -16.40
CA GLY A 67 -13.05 -3.24 -17.40
C GLY A 67 -13.28 -1.86 -16.78
N TRP A 68 -12.73 -1.63 -15.57
CA TRP A 68 -12.83 -0.33 -14.88
C TRP A 68 -11.72 0.64 -15.31
N MET A 69 -10.81 0.17 -16.18
CA MET A 69 -9.79 0.91 -16.91
C MET A 69 -9.85 0.51 -18.38
#